data_AF-A0A9J2PFC2-F1
#
_entry.id   AF-A0A9J2PFC2-F1
#
_cell.length_a   1.000
_cell.length_b   1.000
_cell.length_c   1.000
_cell.angle_alpha   90.00
_cell.angle_beta   90.00
_cell.angle_gamma   90.00
#
_symmetry.space_group_name_H-M   'P 1'
#
loop_
_entity.id
_entity.type
_entity.pdbx_description
1 polymer ?
#
loop_
_entity_poly.entity_id
_entity_poly.type
_entity_poly.pdbx_seq_one_letter_code
_entity_poly.pdbx_strand_id
1 'polypeptide(L)'
;MKNEEFAVERRHRFEEVAEWTIISFFVRRRREENVTSSVIYIPLAIPVKSSILGSQVHLIHSFYHLRFADLFRKVAQTAMPTDQHHAQMALIEQIVQESIIIEWPKMIWGLGGARNAEVDEAVEVDHAPLIHRARNVVKCRTSHPTMRVRVCAIATPSDDHDDQPRVVEAFFRATLVKLSTDSSERQVAGRLILTQREGTPATKSQDQNGAIVNTDGRLIASQAAPDVHSYILLEQFGEVGKTTSFKYEQGALCATFPEMGVTLNSMVDRRQLATRYAIQVEAAINIDNTVIVKHTVLSHPFLIAITNDQTEPLLTSIFWQRLLDSDQLPEMTYLQADNSAKSEPAVSWRIVQEVLRNFVKAQYPLARSLDVDELLHLQCMLFLPRISKCHHNDTELDALEFELFKNVRPDAECSGAMKLINRLRREIVADDVLIEKRELMQDKCVSLADQTTELRHSLWQWMYRATEMIMDVGHKLCPSPATFEKKCKQGAKAKKQSTSCDDYQTMLSLFNSRIITFSGVKSVLKVFKTLHANDLKNKYLTKTIMIRFCDENAAHLSFAFNNPDE
;
A
#
# COMPACT_ATOMS: atom_id res chain seq x y z
N MET A 1 3.29 26.64 -57.98
CA MET A 1 4.53 26.17 -57.32
C MET A 1 5.03 27.08 -56.20
N LYS A 2 5.28 28.40 -56.38
CA LYS A 2 5.78 29.25 -55.27
C LYS A 2 4.78 29.63 -54.15
N ASN A 3 3.48 29.36 -54.30
CA ASN A 3 2.46 29.66 -53.28
C ASN A 3 2.07 28.47 -52.39
N GLU A 4 2.45 27.23 -52.75
CA GLU A 4 2.17 26.05 -51.92
C GLU A 4 3.28 25.80 -50.88
N GLU A 5 4.56 26.07 -51.22
CA GLU A 5 5.66 26.01 -50.24
C GLU A 5 5.49 27.03 -49.11
N PHE A 6 5.03 28.25 -49.41
CA PHE A 6 4.77 29.27 -48.39
C PHE A 6 3.57 28.96 -47.48
N ALA A 7 2.62 28.14 -47.95
CA ALA A 7 1.45 27.74 -47.18
C ALA A 7 1.74 26.53 -46.27
N VAL A 8 2.61 25.61 -46.72
CA VAL A 8 3.10 24.47 -45.93
C VAL A 8 4.06 24.95 -44.84
N GLU A 9 4.95 25.90 -45.14
CA GLU A 9 5.87 26.46 -44.16
C GLU A 9 5.17 27.32 -43.10
N ARG A 10 4.08 28.03 -43.46
CA ARG A 10 3.21 28.70 -42.48
C ARG A 10 2.37 27.72 -41.67
N ARG A 11 1.93 26.59 -42.23
CA ARG A 11 1.23 25.53 -41.46
C ARG A 11 2.16 24.84 -40.47
N HIS A 12 3.38 24.49 -40.88
CA HIS A 12 4.37 23.90 -39.98
C HIS A 12 4.78 24.86 -38.85
N ARG A 13 4.99 26.16 -39.16
CA ARG A 13 5.25 27.16 -38.10
C ARG A 13 4.01 27.45 -37.24
N PHE A 14 2.78 27.36 -37.77
CA PHE A 14 1.56 27.49 -36.96
C PHE A 14 1.30 26.25 -36.09
N GLU A 15 1.64 25.05 -36.55
CA GLU A 15 1.52 23.80 -35.79
C GLU A 15 2.61 23.68 -34.72
N GLU A 16 3.86 24.08 -35.01
CA GLU A 16 4.90 24.21 -33.98
C GLU A 16 4.55 25.29 -32.96
N VAL A 17 4.18 26.51 -33.38
CA VAL A 17 3.80 27.57 -32.43
C VAL A 17 2.52 27.19 -31.66
N ALA A 18 1.59 26.42 -32.23
CA ALA A 18 0.42 25.91 -31.51
C ALA A 18 0.75 24.77 -30.55
N GLU A 19 1.63 23.83 -30.88
CA GLU A 19 2.11 22.80 -29.94
C GLU A 19 2.93 23.42 -28.80
N TRP A 20 3.80 24.39 -29.08
CA TRP A 20 4.56 25.11 -28.06
C TRP A 20 3.69 26.06 -27.22
N THR A 21 2.63 26.63 -27.80
CA THR A 21 1.61 27.37 -27.04
C THR A 21 0.79 26.41 -26.19
N ILE A 22 0.46 25.19 -26.64
CA ILE A 22 -0.27 24.20 -25.83
C ILE A 22 0.61 23.61 -24.73
N ILE A 23 1.90 23.34 -24.98
CA ILE A 23 2.86 22.82 -24.00
C ILE A 23 3.24 23.92 -22.99
N SER A 24 3.52 25.15 -23.45
CA SER A 24 3.73 26.27 -22.54
C SER A 24 2.45 26.69 -21.82
N PHE A 25 1.25 26.51 -22.40
CA PHE A 25 -0.04 26.73 -21.72
C PHE A 25 -0.35 25.58 -20.75
N PHE A 26 0.04 24.34 -21.00
CA PHE A 26 -0.05 23.25 -20.00
C PHE A 26 0.89 23.49 -18.82
N VAL A 27 2.12 23.97 -19.09
CA VAL A 27 3.12 24.28 -18.06
C VAL A 27 2.81 25.60 -17.32
N ARG A 28 2.24 26.60 -18.00
CA ARG A 28 1.88 27.92 -17.44
C ARG A 28 0.50 27.94 -16.77
N ARG A 29 -0.47 27.15 -17.24
CA ARG A 29 -1.74 26.92 -16.52
C ARG A 29 -1.51 26.13 -15.23
N ARG A 30 -0.51 25.24 -15.19
CA ARG A 30 0.04 24.65 -13.94
C ARG A 30 0.71 25.66 -12.99
N ARG A 31 1.01 26.88 -13.46
CA ARG A 31 1.68 27.96 -12.71
C ARG A 31 0.69 29.01 -12.21
N GLU A 32 -0.43 29.21 -12.91
CA GLU A 32 -1.51 30.13 -12.52
C GLU A 32 -2.59 29.43 -11.67
N GLU A 33 -2.74 28.11 -11.79
CA GLU A 33 -3.40 27.27 -10.80
C GLU A 33 -2.34 26.82 -9.77
N ASN A 34 -2.28 27.51 -8.63
CA ASN A 34 -1.53 27.08 -7.45
C ASN A 34 -2.17 25.79 -6.89
N VAL A 35 -2.00 24.65 -7.57
CA VAL A 35 -2.65 23.38 -7.25
C VAL A 35 -1.75 22.21 -7.68
N THR A 36 -1.11 21.63 -6.68
CA THR A 36 -0.93 20.18 -6.43
C THR A 36 -0.52 19.28 -7.60
N SER A 37 0.60 18.60 -7.37
CA SER A 37 0.95 17.30 -7.96
C SER A 37 -0.28 16.40 -8.04
N SER A 38 -0.85 16.24 -9.24
CA SER A 38 -1.91 15.29 -9.53
C SER A 38 -1.30 13.89 -9.47
N VAL A 39 -1.27 13.37 -8.25
CA VAL A 39 -0.63 12.13 -7.87
C VAL A 39 -1.75 11.17 -7.53
N ILE A 40 -2.16 10.42 -8.55
CA ILE A 40 -2.95 9.21 -8.35
C ILE A 40 -1.96 8.14 -7.88
N TYR A 41 -1.69 8.09 -6.58
CA TYR A 41 -1.03 6.96 -5.95
C TYR A 41 -2.06 6.04 -5.31
N ILE A 42 -1.75 4.74 -5.38
CA ILE A 42 -2.61 3.61 -5.10
C ILE A 42 -2.22 3.06 -3.72
N PRO A 43 -2.89 3.47 -2.64
CA PRO A 43 -2.75 2.85 -1.32
C PRO A 43 -3.58 1.57 -1.28
N LEU A 44 -3.31 0.59 -2.14
CA LEU A 44 -4.21 -0.56 -2.35
C LEU A 44 -5.70 -0.13 -2.41
N ALA A 45 -5.95 0.90 -3.21
CA ALA A 45 -7.25 1.36 -3.65
C ALA A 45 -7.14 1.51 -5.17
N ILE A 46 -7.55 0.48 -5.91
CA ILE A 46 -7.48 0.46 -7.38
C ILE A 46 -8.29 1.65 -7.93
N PRO A 47 -7.67 2.64 -8.60
CA PRO A 47 -8.41 3.70 -9.26
C PRO A 47 -8.88 3.15 -10.60
N VAL A 48 -10.12 2.67 -10.65
CA VAL A 48 -10.85 2.61 -11.92
C VAL A 48 -11.41 4.00 -12.15
N LYS A 49 -10.70 4.82 -12.93
CA LYS A 49 -11.39 5.85 -13.70
C LYS A 49 -12.21 5.14 -14.77
N SER A 50 -13.49 5.45 -14.74
CA SER A 50 -14.54 4.93 -15.61
C SER A 50 -14.22 5.09 -17.09
N SER A 51 -14.72 4.10 -17.82
CA SER A 51 -14.85 3.95 -19.27
C SER A 51 -13.61 3.45 -20.03
N ILE A 52 -13.80 2.23 -20.54
CA ILE A 52 -13.07 1.52 -21.60
C ILE A 52 -12.01 0.52 -21.09
N LEU A 53 -12.37 -0.75 -21.33
CA LEU A 53 -11.58 -1.98 -21.36
C LEU A 53 -11.32 -2.71 -20.02
N GLY A 54 -11.96 -3.88 -19.94
CA GLY A 54 -11.52 -4.98 -19.10
C GLY A 54 -10.14 -5.49 -19.54
N SER A 55 -9.57 -6.34 -18.68
CA SER A 55 -8.20 -6.88 -18.74
C SER A 55 -7.13 -5.79 -18.70
N GLN A 56 -6.52 -5.57 -17.53
CA GLN A 56 -5.13 -5.11 -17.33
C GLN A 56 -4.89 -4.63 -15.88
N VAL A 57 -4.39 -5.54 -15.01
CA VAL A 57 -3.81 -5.18 -13.69
C VAL A 57 -2.29 -4.92 -13.81
N HIS A 58 -1.74 -4.95 -15.03
CA HIS A 58 -0.30 -4.75 -15.28
C HIS A 58 0.13 -3.32 -15.65
N LEU A 59 -0.78 -2.35 -15.84
CA LEU A 59 -0.43 -1.18 -16.67
C LEU A 59 -0.25 0.17 -15.99
N ILE A 60 -0.41 0.32 -14.67
CA ILE A 60 -0.26 1.66 -14.09
C ILE A 60 1.22 2.04 -13.94
N HIS A 61 2.10 1.15 -13.46
CA HIS A 61 3.53 1.46 -13.31
C HIS A 61 4.33 1.45 -14.62
N SER A 62 3.97 0.61 -15.61
CA SER A 62 4.66 0.60 -16.90
C SER A 62 4.35 1.84 -17.75
N PHE A 63 3.15 2.43 -17.59
CA PHE A 63 2.75 3.61 -18.35
C PHE A 63 3.49 4.88 -17.95
N TYR A 64 3.80 5.08 -16.67
CA TYR A 64 4.53 6.28 -16.21
C TYR A 64 5.98 6.27 -16.66
N HIS A 65 6.65 5.12 -16.59
CA HIS A 65 8.02 4.92 -17.07
C HIS A 65 8.17 5.31 -18.54
N LEU A 66 7.32 4.74 -19.41
CA LEU A 66 7.37 5.00 -20.85
C LEU A 66 7.17 6.49 -21.15
N ARG A 67 6.20 7.15 -20.50
CA ARG A 67 5.90 8.57 -20.78
C ARG A 67 7.03 9.52 -20.40
N PHE A 68 7.64 9.37 -19.23
CA PHE A 68 8.71 10.28 -18.80
C PHE A 68 10.00 10.05 -19.58
N ALA A 69 10.38 8.79 -19.82
CA ALA A 69 11.56 8.47 -20.60
C ALA A 69 11.44 8.94 -22.06
N ASP A 70 10.28 8.72 -22.69
CA ASP A 70 10.04 9.16 -24.07
C ASP A 70 10.00 10.70 -24.18
N LEU A 71 9.39 11.37 -23.20
CA LEU A 71 9.35 12.83 -23.14
C LEU A 71 10.76 13.41 -22.95
N PHE A 72 11.55 12.88 -22.02
CA PHE A 72 12.94 13.26 -21.82
C PHE A 72 13.74 13.11 -23.10
N ARG A 73 13.65 11.94 -23.75
CA ARG A 73 14.34 11.66 -25.02
C ARG A 73 13.95 12.64 -26.11
N LYS A 74 12.64 12.90 -26.28
CA LYS A 74 12.14 13.84 -27.29
C LYS A 74 12.68 15.24 -27.06
N VAL A 75 12.62 15.75 -25.83
CA VAL A 75 13.11 17.09 -25.50
C VAL A 75 14.62 17.19 -25.67
N ALA A 76 15.38 16.18 -25.23
CA ALA A 76 16.84 16.16 -25.33
C ALA A 76 17.34 16.12 -26.78
N GLN A 77 16.68 15.37 -27.66
CA GLN A 77 17.08 15.19 -29.05
C GLN A 77 16.60 16.32 -29.99
N THR A 78 15.70 17.18 -29.51
CA THR A 78 15.20 18.29 -30.33
C THR A 78 16.32 19.32 -30.52
N ALA A 79 16.75 19.54 -31.76
CA ALA A 79 17.75 20.57 -32.07
C ALA A 79 17.12 21.95 -31.85
N MET A 80 17.51 22.65 -30.78
CA MET A 80 17.01 23.98 -30.46
C MET A 80 18.00 25.06 -30.88
N PRO A 81 17.51 26.21 -31.39
CA PRO A 81 18.31 27.41 -31.56
C PRO A 81 19.02 27.81 -30.25
N THR A 82 20.19 28.43 -30.34
CA THR A 82 21.03 28.78 -29.17
C THR A 82 20.32 29.68 -28.15
N ASP A 83 19.40 30.53 -28.61
CA ASP A 83 18.54 31.38 -27.79
C ASP A 83 17.50 30.61 -26.96
N GLN A 84 17.14 29.38 -27.39
CA GLN A 84 16.16 28.53 -26.72
C GLN A 84 16.78 27.36 -25.96
N HIS A 85 18.09 27.13 -26.11
CA HIS A 85 18.84 26.08 -25.41
C HIS A 85 18.68 26.17 -23.89
N HIS A 86 18.63 27.38 -23.31
CA HIS A 86 18.42 27.53 -21.87
C HIS A 86 17.03 27.04 -21.41
N ALA A 87 15.99 27.29 -22.21
CA ALA A 87 14.64 26.81 -21.93
C ALA A 87 14.54 25.28 -22.07
N GLN A 88 15.26 24.72 -23.04
CA GLN A 88 15.38 23.27 -23.21
C GLN A 88 16.04 22.61 -21.98
N MET A 89 17.15 23.15 -21.49
CA MET A 89 17.80 22.61 -20.29
C MET A 89 16.92 22.74 -19.04
N ALA A 90 16.19 23.85 -18.88
CA ALA A 90 15.23 24.02 -17.78
C ALA A 90 14.07 23.00 -17.86
N LEU A 91 13.59 22.69 -19.08
CA LEU A 91 12.58 21.67 -19.28
C LEU A 91 13.10 20.27 -18.98
N ILE A 92 14.34 19.95 -19.40
CA ILE A 92 15.01 18.70 -19.05
C ILE A 92 15.13 18.56 -17.53
N GLU A 93 15.57 19.61 -16.85
CA GLU A 93 15.66 19.64 -15.38
C GLU A 93 14.30 19.34 -14.75
N GLN A 94 13.24 20.01 -15.21
CA GLN A 94 11.88 19.81 -14.70
C GLN A 94 11.36 18.39 -14.95
N ILE A 95 11.57 17.83 -16.15
CA ILE A 95 11.15 16.46 -16.48
C ILE A 95 11.82 15.46 -15.55
N VAL A 96 13.13 15.61 -15.33
CA VAL A 96 13.88 14.74 -14.42
C VAL A 96 13.37 14.90 -12.98
N GLN A 97 13.20 16.13 -12.49
CA GLN A 97 12.66 16.43 -11.16
C GLN A 97 11.30 15.76 -10.92
N GLU A 98 10.33 15.96 -11.82
CA GLU A 98 8.98 15.41 -11.71
C GLU A 98 8.94 13.87 -11.88
N SER A 99 9.99 13.27 -12.44
CA SER A 99 10.08 11.81 -12.65
C SER A 99 10.65 11.04 -11.45
N ILE A 100 11.16 11.73 -10.42
CA ILE A 100 11.76 11.10 -9.24
C ILE A 100 10.64 10.67 -8.29
N ILE A 101 10.56 9.37 -8.03
CA ILE A 101 9.56 8.79 -7.13
C ILE A 101 10.21 7.93 -6.05
N ILE A 102 9.59 7.88 -4.88
CA ILE A 102 9.94 6.96 -3.78
C ILE A 102 8.88 5.88 -3.73
N GLU A 103 9.31 4.63 -3.73
CA GLU A 103 8.45 3.46 -3.66
C GLU A 103 9.02 2.42 -2.67
N TRP A 104 8.16 1.51 -2.25
CA TRP A 104 8.44 0.50 -1.25
C TRP A 104 8.08 -0.87 -1.79
N PRO A 105 8.90 -1.43 -2.69
CA PRO A 105 8.56 -2.64 -3.42
C PRO A 105 8.30 -3.81 -2.48
N LYS A 106 7.15 -4.46 -2.67
CA LYS A 106 6.80 -5.71 -2.00
C LYS A 106 6.14 -6.65 -3.01
N MET A 107 6.68 -7.85 -3.11
CA MET A 107 6.04 -8.92 -3.88
C MET A 107 4.92 -9.53 -3.06
N ILE A 108 3.72 -9.57 -3.63
CA ILE A 108 2.54 -10.21 -3.04
C ILE A 108 2.01 -11.24 -4.03
N TRP A 109 1.92 -12.49 -3.58
CA TRP A 109 1.38 -13.61 -4.34
C TRP A 109 -0.15 -13.63 -4.25
N GLY A 110 -0.84 -14.18 -5.25
CA GLY A 110 -2.31 -14.36 -5.22
C GLY A 110 -3.13 -13.08 -5.03
N LEU A 111 -2.68 -11.95 -5.58
CA LEU A 111 -3.51 -10.73 -5.80
C LEU A 111 -4.23 -10.77 -7.16
N GLY A 112 -3.97 -11.79 -7.98
CA GLY A 112 -4.65 -12.01 -9.26
C GLY A 112 -6.16 -12.10 -9.05
N GLY A 113 -6.91 -11.28 -9.81
CA GLY A 113 -8.36 -11.15 -9.66
C GLY A 113 -9.08 -12.49 -9.68
N ALA A 114 -10.16 -12.58 -8.90
CA ALA A 114 -11.02 -13.73 -8.66
C ALA A 114 -11.72 -14.35 -9.91
N ARG A 115 -11.23 -14.10 -11.13
CA ARG A 115 -11.74 -14.68 -12.38
C ARG A 115 -10.75 -15.55 -13.15
N ASN A 116 -9.44 -15.43 -12.91
CA ASN A 116 -8.43 -16.27 -13.56
C ASN A 116 -7.54 -16.93 -12.48
N ALA A 117 -8.06 -17.99 -11.86
CA ALA A 117 -7.43 -18.71 -10.75
C ALA A 117 -6.27 -19.63 -11.15
N GLU A 118 -5.70 -19.48 -12.36
CA GLU A 118 -4.75 -20.47 -12.91
C GLU A 118 -3.28 -20.05 -12.83
N VAL A 119 -2.97 -18.79 -12.49
CA VAL A 119 -1.57 -18.36 -12.37
C VAL A 119 -1.37 -17.58 -11.07
N ASP A 120 -0.71 -18.22 -10.11
CA ASP A 120 -0.23 -17.59 -8.87
C ASP A 120 1.03 -16.78 -9.18
N GLU A 121 0.86 -15.67 -9.91
CA GLU A 121 1.94 -14.73 -10.22
C GLU A 121 2.13 -13.73 -9.07
N ALA A 122 3.39 -13.53 -8.70
CA ALA A 122 3.75 -12.50 -7.73
C ALA A 122 3.61 -11.12 -8.36
N VAL A 123 2.82 -10.25 -7.75
CA VAL A 123 2.66 -8.86 -8.17
C VAL A 123 3.53 -7.98 -7.28
N GLU A 124 4.37 -7.13 -7.88
CA GLU A 124 5.07 -6.08 -7.16
C GLU A 124 4.10 -4.93 -6.89
N VAL A 125 3.99 -4.53 -5.62
CA VAL A 125 3.19 -3.36 -5.22
C VAL A 125 4.06 -2.37 -4.44
N ASP A 126 3.73 -1.09 -4.53
CA ASP A 126 4.25 -0.08 -3.62
C ASP A 126 3.55 -0.23 -2.25
N HIS A 127 4.30 -0.73 -1.27
CA HIS A 127 3.82 -1.01 0.07
C HIS A 127 4.42 -0.04 1.09
N ALA A 128 4.18 1.25 0.88
CA ALA A 128 4.65 2.29 1.76
C ALA A 128 4.21 2.04 3.21
N PRO A 129 5.14 2.02 4.18
CA PRO A 129 4.81 1.66 5.55
C PRO A 129 3.87 2.71 6.16
N LEU A 130 2.80 2.26 6.81
CA LEU A 130 2.01 3.10 7.71
C LEU A 130 2.73 3.32 9.03
N ILE A 131 3.41 2.27 9.51
CA ILE A 131 4.13 2.25 10.77
C ILE A 131 5.50 1.61 10.54
N HIS A 132 6.54 2.33 10.88
CA HIS A 132 7.88 1.80 11.05
C HIS A 132 8.09 1.38 12.52
N ARG A 133 8.90 0.37 12.79
CA ARG A 133 9.32 0.05 14.17
C ARG A 133 10.66 0.69 14.48
N ALA A 134 10.76 1.36 15.61
CA ALA A 134 12.03 1.86 16.14
C ALA A 134 12.91 0.67 16.57
N ARG A 135 14.16 0.66 16.12
CA ARG A 135 15.12 -0.42 16.39
C ARG A 135 16.51 0.12 16.58
N ASN A 136 17.20 -0.34 17.62
CA ASN A 136 18.60 0.01 17.89
C ASN A 136 19.58 -1.10 17.44
N VAL A 137 19.10 -2.15 16.76
CA VAL A 137 19.89 -3.35 16.48
C VAL A 137 19.92 -3.60 14.97
N VAL A 138 21.13 -3.79 14.43
CA VAL A 138 21.36 -4.08 13.01
C VAL A 138 20.84 -5.47 12.65
N LYS A 139 20.99 -6.47 13.52
CA LYS A 139 20.47 -7.83 13.29
C LYS A 139 19.06 -7.98 13.84
N CYS A 140 18.12 -8.38 12.99
CA CYS A 140 16.71 -8.47 13.33
C CYS A 140 16.11 -9.82 12.94
N ARG A 141 15.13 -10.30 13.72
CA ARG A 141 14.38 -11.53 13.40
C ARG A 141 13.33 -11.31 12.31
N THR A 142 12.87 -10.08 12.16
CA THR A 142 11.85 -9.66 11.19
C THR A 142 12.50 -8.89 10.06
N SER A 143 12.02 -9.10 8.82
CA SER A 143 12.40 -8.27 7.69
C SER A 143 11.90 -6.84 7.88
N HIS A 144 12.62 -5.91 7.27
CA HIS A 144 12.28 -4.49 7.25
C HIS A 144 11.91 -4.07 5.83
N PRO A 145 11.13 -2.99 5.65
CA PRO A 145 10.74 -2.55 4.32
C PRO A 145 11.98 -2.13 3.52
N THR A 146 12.00 -2.49 2.25
CA THR A 146 12.97 -2.00 1.27
C THR A 146 12.39 -0.75 0.62
N MET A 147 13.18 0.31 0.57
CA MET A 147 12.82 1.55 -0.12
C MET A 147 13.61 1.62 -1.43
N ARG A 148 12.98 2.09 -2.50
CA ARG A 148 13.61 2.32 -3.80
C ARG A 148 13.27 3.72 -4.27
N VAL A 149 14.30 4.41 -4.76
CA VAL A 149 14.16 5.71 -5.41
C VAL A 149 14.33 5.47 -6.89
N ARG A 150 13.32 5.82 -7.69
CA ARG A 150 13.30 5.60 -9.14
C ARG A 150 13.28 6.94 -9.87
N VAL A 151 14.07 7.06 -10.93
CA VAL A 151 14.09 8.22 -11.82
C VAL A 151 13.48 7.81 -13.16
N CYS A 152 12.17 8.02 -13.31
CA CYS A 152 11.41 7.48 -14.45
C CYS A 152 11.80 8.10 -15.80
N ALA A 153 12.41 9.28 -15.82
CA ALA A 153 12.91 9.91 -17.04
C ALA A 153 14.20 9.26 -17.58
N ILE A 154 14.97 8.58 -16.74
CA ILE A 154 16.26 7.99 -17.10
C ILE A 154 16.07 6.49 -17.35
N ALA A 155 16.02 6.12 -18.63
CA ALA A 155 15.88 4.74 -19.05
C ALA A 155 17.21 3.99 -19.11
N THR A 156 17.16 2.66 -19.11
CA THR A 156 18.31 1.82 -19.44
C THR A 156 18.85 2.22 -20.83
N PRO A 157 20.18 2.41 -20.98
CA PRO A 157 20.77 2.68 -22.28
C PRO A 157 20.43 1.56 -23.27
N SER A 158 19.95 1.93 -24.45
CA SER A 158 19.80 1.02 -25.59
C SER A 158 21.00 1.15 -26.50
N ASP A 159 21.56 0.03 -26.96
CA ASP A 159 22.73 -0.01 -27.84
C ASP A 159 22.53 0.74 -29.18
N ASP A 160 21.29 1.01 -29.59
CA ASP A 160 20.93 1.62 -30.88
C ASP A 160 20.87 3.18 -30.89
N HIS A 161 21.15 3.85 -29.77
CA HIS A 161 20.96 5.31 -29.65
C HIS A 161 22.18 6.04 -29.07
N ASP A 162 23.20 6.25 -29.90
CA ASP A 162 24.42 6.97 -29.52
C ASP A 162 24.22 8.48 -29.23
N ASP A 163 23.10 9.07 -29.66
CA ASP A 163 22.80 10.50 -29.52
C ASP A 163 21.98 10.88 -28.26
N GLN A 164 21.86 10.00 -27.26
CA GLN A 164 21.14 10.32 -26.02
C GLN A 164 22.04 10.99 -24.98
N PRO A 165 21.54 12.00 -24.22
CA PRO A 165 22.28 12.55 -23.10
C PRO A 165 22.58 11.46 -22.08
N ARG A 166 23.86 11.30 -21.74
CA ARG A 166 24.32 10.23 -20.87
C ARG A 166 24.33 10.72 -19.44
N VAL A 167 23.72 9.93 -18.55
CA VAL A 167 23.90 10.16 -17.12
C VAL A 167 25.33 9.74 -16.76
N VAL A 168 26.07 10.67 -16.17
CA VAL A 168 27.48 10.52 -15.79
C VAL A 168 27.59 10.05 -14.35
N GLU A 169 26.84 10.72 -13.46
CA GLU A 169 26.75 10.40 -12.03
C GLU A 169 25.30 10.56 -11.54
N ALA A 170 24.91 9.75 -10.56
CA ALA A 170 23.66 9.88 -9.82
C ALA A 170 23.92 9.68 -8.32
N PHE A 171 23.42 10.61 -7.51
CA PHE A 171 23.58 10.60 -6.07
C PHE A 171 22.23 10.70 -5.37
N PHE A 172 22.05 9.90 -4.33
CA PHE A 172 20.82 9.84 -3.55
C PHE A 172 21.16 9.84 -2.07
N ARG A 173 20.56 10.76 -1.31
CA ARG A 173 20.67 10.84 0.15
C ARG A 173 19.30 10.83 0.81
N ALA A 174 19.03 9.80 1.59
CA ALA A 174 17.80 9.67 2.35
C ALA A 174 18.01 10.03 3.83
N THR A 175 17.12 10.88 4.36
CA THR A 175 17.15 11.40 5.73
C THR A 175 15.79 11.23 6.40
N LEU A 176 15.77 10.77 7.65
CA LEU A 176 14.55 10.70 8.45
C LEU A 176 14.20 12.08 9.01
N VAL A 177 13.05 12.61 8.64
CA VAL A 177 12.59 13.94 9.07
C VAL A 177 11.26 13.86 9.84
N LYS A 178 11.10 14.77 10.80
CA LYS A 178 9.82 15.02 11.48
C LYS A 178 9.01 15.98 10.63
N LEU A 179 7.74 15.64 10.39
CA LEU A 179 6.82 16.57 9.75
C LEU A 179 6.19 17.47 10.83
N SER A 180 6.25 18.78 10.62
CA SER A 180 5.69 19.79 11.53
C SER A 180 4.79 20.75 10.75
N THR A 181 3.75 21.28 11.39
CA THR A 181 2.82 22.25 10.77
C THR A 181 3.45 23.63 10.58
N ASP A 182 4.52 23.94 11.31
CA ASP A 182 4.94 25.33 11.57
C ASP A 182 6.35 25.67 11.05
N SER A 183 7.08 24.73 10.44
CA SER A 183 8.47 24.97 10.02
C SER A 183 8.72 24.75 8.53
N SER A 184 9.26 25.78 7.87
CA SER A 184 9.86 25.69 6.53
C SER A 184 11.10 24.77 6.51
N GLU A 185 11.77 24.61 7.66
CA GLU A 185 12.87 23.66 7.85
C GLU A 185 12.38 22.41 8.58
N ARG A 186 12.51 21.25 7.92
CA ARG A 186 12.14 19.95 8.50
C ARG A 186 13.27 19.47 9.41
N GLN A 187 12.94 19.17 10.66
CA GLN A 187 13.92 18.72 11.64
C GLN A 187 14.30 17.25 11.40
N VAL A 188 15.60 16.94 11.42
CA VAL A 188 16.09 15.56 11.40
C VAL A 188 15.62 14.84 12.67
N ALA A 189 14.80 13.80 12.49
CA ALA A 189 14.12 13.11 13.57
C ALA A 189 14.96 11.97 14.18
N GLY A 190 15.97 11.48 13.46
CA GLY A 190 16.66 10.27 13.83
C GLY A 190 17.67 9.78 12.80
N ARG A 191 18.12 8.55 12.97
CA ARG A 191 19.05 7.86 12.07
C ARG A 191 18.39 6.69 11.38
N LEU A 192 18.65 6.55 10.10
CA LEU A 192 18.34 5.38 9.29
C LEU A 192 19.44 4.33 9.48
N ILE A 193 19.06 3.06 9.47
CA ILE A 193 19.99 1.93 9.56
C ILE A 193 19.66 0.91 8.48
N LEU A 194 20.68 0.26 7.91
CA LEU A 194 20.48 -0.93 7.09
C LEU A 194 20.48 -2.13 8.03
N THR A 195 19.33 -2.77 8.17
CA THR A 195 19.23 -3.97 9.00
C THR A 195 19.62 -5.21 8.21
N GLN A 196 19.89 -6.28 8.94
CA GLN A 196 20.14 -7.58 8.38
C GLN A 196 19.30 -8.63 9.12
N ARG A 197 18.64 -9.51 8.38
CA ARG A 197 17.98 -10.67 8.99
C ARG A 197 18.96 -11.59 9.73
N GLU A 198 18.63 -11.95 10.98
CA GLU A 198 19.38 -12.93 11.78
C GLU A 198 19.49 -14.27 11.04
N GLY A 199 20.69 -14.81 10.92
CA GLY A 199 20.95 -16.09 10.26
C GLY A 199 21.36 -15.99 8.78
N THR A 200 21.30 -14.80 8.19
CA THR A 200 21.83 -14.52 6.85
C THR A 200 23.29 -14.04 6.97
N PRO A 201 24.25 -14.55 6.18
CA PRO A 201 25.62 -14.06 6.22
C PRO A 201 25.71 -12.60 5.76
N ALA A 202 26.46 -11.77 6.52
CA ALA A 202 26.61 -10.31 6.37
C ALA A 202 27.05 -9.82 4.98
N THR A 203 27.65 -10.68 4.17
CA THR A 203 28.59 -10.27 3.14
C THR A 203 28.07 -10.36 1.70
N LYS A 204 26.80 -10.71 1.44
CA LYS A 204 26.31 -10.85 0.05
C LYS A 204 25.29 -9.80 -0.41
N SER A 205 24.45 -9.25 0.47
CA SER A 205 23.38 -8.33 0.06
C SER A 205 23.75 -6.84 0.15
N GLN A 206 24.56 -6.44 1.13
CA GLN A 206 24.97 -5.03 1.30
C GLN A 206 25.95 -4.56 0.22
N ASP A 207 26.96 -5.38 -0.11
CA ASP A 207 27.97 -5.02 -1.12
C ASP A 207 27.41 -4.94 -2.54
N GLN A 208 26.31 -5.64 -2.83
CA GLN A 208 25.70 -5.63 -4.16
C GLN A 208 24.87 -4.37 -4.42
N ASN A 209 24.36 -3.70 -3.38
CA ASN A 209 23.39 -2.61 -3.53
C ASN A 209 23.96 -1.21 -3.53
N GLY A 210 25.20 -1.01 -3.08
CA GLY A 210 25.85 0.31 -3.07
C GLY A 210 25.28 1.29 -2.03
N ALA A 211 24.22 0.90 -1.32
CA ALA A 211 23.64 1.68 -0.24
C ALA A 211 24.51 1.60 1.03
N ILE A 212 24.87 2.75 1.57
CA ILE A 212 25.66 2.89 2.80
C ILE A 212 24.96 3.81 3.80
N VAL A 213 25.33 3.72 5.09
CA VAL A 213 24.88 4.64 6.14
C VAL A 213 26.07 5.51 6.53
N ASN A 214 25.92 6.84 6.46
CA ASN A 214 26.97 7.76 6.89
C ASN A 214 26.99 7.93 8.43
N THR A 215 27.95 8.72 8.93
CA THR A 215 28.12 8.98 10.37
C THR A 215 26.92 9.66 11.02
N ASP A 216 26.17 10.44 10.25
CA ASP A 216 24.96 11.15 10.71
C ASP A 216 23.71 10.26 10.67
N GLY A 217 23.83 9.03 10.16
CA GLY A 217 22.72 8.11 10.03
C GLY A 217 21.83 8.40 8.83
N ARG A 218 22.37 9.02 7.78
CA ARG A 218 21.70 9.17 6.47
C ARG A 218 22.07 8.00 5.58
N LEU A 219 21.12 7.57 4.76
CA LEU A 219 21.37 6.54 3.75
C LEU A 219 21.86 7.21 2.46
N ILE A 220 22.90 6.65 1.86
CA ILE A 220 23.53 7.19 0.66
C ILE A 220 23.65 6.10 -0.37
N ALA A 221 23.33 6.42 -1.62
CA ALA A 221 23.68 5.63 -2.79
C ALA A 221 24.32 6.56 -3.83
N SER A 222 25.52 6.22 -4.27
CA SER A 222 26.23 6.92 -5.34
C SER A 222 26.44 5.95 -6.50
N GLN A 223 26.05 6.35 -7.69
CA GLN A 223 26.18 5.56 -8.91
C GLN A 223 26.85 6.40 -10.01
N ALA A 224 27.69 5.78 -10.83
CA ALA A 224 28.33 6.42 -11.97
C ALA A 224 28.45 5.47 -13.16
N ALA A 225 28.71 6.04 -14.33
CA ALA A 225 29.02 5.27 -15.53
C ALA A 225 30.34 4.48 -15.35
N PRO A 226 30.51 3.32 -16.00
CA PRO A 226 31.66 2.44 -15.76
C PRO A 226 33.03 3.06 -16.07
N ASP A 227 33.07 4.01 -16.99
CA ASP A 227 34.23 4.76 -17.45
C ASP A 227 34.50 6.02 -16.61
N VAL A 228 33.56 6.40 -15.75
CA VAL A 228 33.61 7.61 -14.94
C VAL A 228 34.21 7.31 -13.57
N HIS A 229 35.31 7.98 -13.26
CA HIS A 229 36.00 7.92 -11.97
C HIS A 229 35.88 9.23 -11.18
N SER A 230 35.03 10.16 -11.64
CA SER A 230 34.76 11.39 -10.93
C SER A 230 33.86 11.14 -9.70
N TYR A 231 34.03 11.98 -8.69
CA TYR A 231 33.27 11.95 -7.44
C TYR A 231 32.57 13.29 -7.20
N ILE A 232 32.20 13.99 -8.28
CA ILE A 232 31.75 15.38 -8.23
C ILE A 232 30.54 15.51 -7.31
N LEU A 233 29.53 14.65 -7.48
CA LEU A 233 28.34 14.69 -6.65
C LEU A 233 28.64 14.31 -5.19
N LEU A 234 29.48 13.30 -4.93
CA LEU A 234 29.85 12.94 -3.56
C LEU A 234 30.54 14.10 -2.82
N GLU A 235 31.51 14.74 -3.48
CA GLU A 235 32.24 15.89 -2.95
C GLU A 235 31.32 17.09 -2.73
N GLN A 236 30.44 17.41 -3.68
CA GLN A 236 29.48 18.52 -3.57
C GLN A 236 28.52 18.35 -2.37
N PHE A 237 28.18 17.11 -2.03
CA PHE A 237 27.31 16.81 -0.89
C PHE A 237 28.09 16.57 0.41
N GLY A 238 29.43 16.64 0.38
CA GLY A 238 30.30 16.47 1.53
C GLY A 238 30.32 15.04 2.07
N GLU A 239 30.02 14.04 1.24
CA GLU A 239 29.89 12.65 1.65
C GLU A 239 31.10 11.84 1.18
N VAL A 240 31.52 10.89 2.02
CA VAL A 240 32.60 9.94 1.71
C VAL A 240 31.98 8.57 1.50
N GLY A 241 32.18 7.97 0.34
CA GLY A 241 31.53 6.72 0.00
C GLY A 241 32.08 6.04 -1.24
N LYS A 242 31.60 4.83 -1.50
CA LYS A 242 31.91 4.07 -2.70
C LYS A 242 30.85 4.36 -3.76
N THR A 243 31.29 4.63 -4.98
CA THR A 243 30.39 4.72 -6.14
C THR A 243 30.24 3.33 -6.77
N THR A 244 29.01 2.95 -7.12
CA THR A 244 28.72 1.71 -7.86
C THR A 244 28.35 2.01 -9.31
N SER A 245 28.23 0.99 -10.14
CA SER A 245 27.62 1.15 -11.47
C SER A 245 26.15 1.55 -11.35
N PHE A 246 25.60 2.18 -12.39
CA PHE A 246 24.17 2.42 -12.49
C PHE A 246 23.37 1.13 -12.38
N LYS A 247 22.21 1.24 -11.73
CA LYS A 247 21.26 0.15 -11.58
C LYS A 247 19.95 0.51 -12.22
N TYR A 248 19.48 -0.36 -13.11
CA TYR A 248 18.21 -0.21 -13.77
C TYR A 248 17.28 -1.34 -13.35
N GLU A 249 16.12 -0.98 -12.82
CA GLU A 249 15.05 -1.92 -12.49
C GLU A 249 13.82 -1.53 -13.32
N GLN A 250 13.19 -2.50 -13.97
CA GLN A 250 12.04 -2.26 -14.88
C GLN A 250 12.31 -1.17 -15.93
N GLY A 251 13.57 -1.07 -16.40
CA GLY A 251 13.96 -0.11 -17.44
C GLY A 251 14.24 1.32 -16.96
N ALA A 252 14.18 1.62 -15.66
CA ALA A 252 14.47 2.95 -15.11
C ALA A 252 15.63 2.93 -14.11
N LEU A 253 16.37 4.04 -14.03
CA LEU A 253 17.45 4.24 -13.06
C LEU A 253 16.89 4.18 -11.63
N CYS A 254 17.49 3.34 -10.78
CA CYS A 254 17.04 3.07 -9.43
C CYS A 254 18.17 3.08 -8.40
N ALA A 255 17.88 3.60 -7.21
CA ALA A 255 18.67 3.40 -6.00
C ALA A 255 17.85 2.64 -4.96
N THR A 256 18.34 1.45 -4.57
CA THR A 256 17.61 0.54 -3.67
C THR A 256 18.29 0.52 -2.29
N PHE A 257 17.51 0.83 -1.26
CA PHE A 257 17.87 0.83 0.16
C PHE A 257 17.20 -0.36 0.87
N PRO A 258 17.89 -1.51 0.96
CA PRO A 258 17.29 -2.75 1.47
C PRO A 258 17.14 -2.76 3.00
N GLU A 259 16.08 -3.42 3.48
CA GLU A 259 15.85 -3.71 4.91
C GLU A 259 16.07 -2.50 5.83
N MET A 260 15.45 -1.37 5.51
CA MET A 260 15.67 -0.11 6.21
C MET A 260 15.03 -0.12 7.61
N GLY A 261 15.82 0.18 8.64
CA GLY A 261 15.39 0.43 10.01
C GLY A 261 15.47 1.91 10.39
N VAL A 262 14.82 2.29 11.50
CA VAL A 262 14.85 3.66 12.02
C VAL A 262 15.19 3.70 13.51
N THR A 263 15.97 4.70 13.92
CA THR A 263 16.24 5.09 15.31
C THR A 263 15.84 6.54 15.50
N LEU A 264 15.30 6.90 16.67
CA LEU A 264 14.87 8.27 16.97
C LEU A 264 15.85 8.98 17.90
N ASN A 265 16.15 10.25 17.61
CA ASN A 265 17.07 11.09 18.39
C ASN A 265 16.48 11.47 19.76
N SER A 266 15.18 11.76 19.82
CA SER A 266 14.51 12.27 21.02
C SER A 266 13.74 11.20 21.78
N MET A 267 13.85 11.20 23.12
CA MET A 267 13.03 10.42 24.04
C MET A 267 11.63 11.02 24.28
N VAL A 268 11.43 12.31 23.94
CA VAL A 268 10.15 13.03 24.15
C VAL A 268 9.18 12.74 22.99
N ASP A 269 9.69 12.68 21.76
CA ASP A 269 8.92 12.25 20.58
C ASP A 269 8.40 10.81 20.73
N ARG A 270 9.07 9.99 21.56
CA ARG A 270 8.66 8.60 21.86
C ARG A 270 7.30 8.47 22.54
N ARG A 271 6.80 9.55 23.17
CA ARG A 271 5.53 9.56 23.92
C ARG A 271 4.38 10.18 23.13
N GLN A 272 4.66 10.89 22.05
CA GLN A 272 3.65 11.51 21.18
C GLN A 272 3.31 10.58 20.03
N LEU A 273 2.30 9.72 20.23
CA LEU A 273 1.82 8.74 19.23
C LEU A 273 1.41 9.38 17.89
N ALA A 274 1.10 10.68 17.86
CA ALA A 274 0.64 11.34 16.64
C ALA A 274 1.76 11.87 15.73
N THR A 275 3.03 11.85 16.16
CA THR A 275 4.12 12.44 15.36
C THR A 275 4.29 11.74 14.02
N ARG A 276 4.14 12.49 12.93
CA ARG A 276 4.34 12.00 11.56
C ARG A 276 5.78 12.20 11.11
N TYR A 277 6.31 11.18 10.44
CA TYR A 277 7.66 11.16 9.88
C TYR A 277 7.59 10.93 8.38
N ALA A 278 8.64 11.36 7.68
CA ALA A 278 8.85 11.02 6.29
C ALA A 278 10.34 10.76 6.04
N ILE A 279 10.63 10.07 4.94
CA ILE A 279 11.98 10.02 4.38
C ILE A 279 12.09 11.15 3.37
N GLN A 280 13.00 12.09 3.64
CA GLN A 280 13.39 13.09 2.67
C GLN A 280 14.55 12.54 1.84
N VAL A 281 14.34 12.46 0.53
CA VAL A 281 15.37 12.03 -0.43
C VAL A 281 15.84 13.24 -1.21
N GLU A 282 17.11 13.57 -1.07
CA GLU A 282 17.82 14.49 -1.95
C GLU A 282 18.46 13.66 -3.08
N ALA A 283 18.05 13.95 -4.31
CA ALA A 283 18.58 13.31 -5.50
C ALA A 283 19.34 14.35 -6.34
N ALA A 284 20.50 13.96 -6.87
CA ALA A 284 21.26 14.74 -7.81
C ALA A 284 21.66 13.87 -9.00
N ILE A 285 21.34 14.31 -10.22
CA ILE A 285 21.63 13.59 -11.47
C ILE A 285 22.48 14.49 -12.35
N ASN A 286 23.67 14.02 -12.70
CA ASN A 286 24.60 14.70 -13.59
C ASN A 286 24.47 14.12 -15.01
N ILE A 287 24.06 14.97 -15.96
CA ILE A 287 23.82 14.61 -17.36
C ILE A 287 24.88 15.31 -18.22
N ASP A 288 25.68 14.51 -18.92
CA ASP A 288 26.79 14.93 -19.80
C ASP A 288 27.81 15.91 -19.19
N ASN A 289 27.88 16.05 -17.85
CA ASN A 289 28.60 17.13 -17.17
C ASN A 289 28.15 18.55 -17.59
N THR A 290 27.00 18.67 -18.24
CA THR A 290 26.43 19.95 -18.69
C THR A 290 25.36 20.44 -17.72
N VAL A 291 24.53 19.54 -17.20
CA VAL A 291 23.46 19.86 -16.26
C VAL A 291 23.46 18.91 -15.08
N ILE A 292 23.42 19.50 -13.89
CA ILE A 292 23.25 18.79 -12.63
C ILE A 292 21.86 19.11 -12.09
N VAL A 293 20.94 18.18 -12.26
CA VAL A 293 19.58 18.28 -11.74
C VAL A 293 19.62 17.94 -10.26
N LYS A 294 19.17 18.85 -9.39
CA LYS A 294 19.00 18.60 -7.95
C LYS A 294 17.53 18.65 -7.60
N HIS A 295 17.07 17.68 -6.80
CA HIS A 295 15.69 17.64 -6.35
C HIS A 295 15.57 17.06 -4.95
N THR A 296 14.54 17.48 -4.22
CA THR A 296 14.21 16.92 -2.91
C THR A 296 12.77 16.43 -2.93
N VAL A 297 12.58 15.13 -2.72
CA VAL A 297 11.27 14.49 -2.64
C VAL A 297 11.03 13.92 -1.25
N LEU A 298 9.76 13.82 -0.86
CA LEU A 298 9.35 13.21 0.41
C LEU A 298 8.63 11.91 0.17
N SER A 299 8.89 10.92 1.02
CA SER A 299 8.03 9.75 1.12
C SER A 299 6.67 10.15 1.70
N HIS A 300 5.69 9.29 1.48
CA HIS A 300 4.44 9.39 2.23
C HIS A 300 4.68 9.44 3.74
N PRO A 301 3.86 10.20 4.50
CA PRO A 301 3.93 10.24 5.95
C PRO A 301 3.70 8.86 6.57
N PHE A 302 4.50 8.52 7.58
CA PHE A 302 4.36 7.31 8.35
C PHE A 302 4.57 7.59 9.85
N LEU A 303 4.18 6.62 10.68
CA LEU A 303 4.31 6.65 12.12
C LEU A 303 5.44 5.74 12.58
N ILE A 304 5.95 5.95 13.80
CA ILE A 304 6.98 5.08 14.37
C ILE A 304 6.45 4.45 15.67
N ALA A 305 6.29 3.13 15.66
CA ALA A 305 5.98 2.34 16.86
C ALA A 305 7.26 1.93 17.59
N ILE A 306 7.22 2.04 18.92
CA ILE A 306 8.34 1.67 19.80
C ILE A 306 8.06 0.32 20.43
N THR A 307 6.84 0.17 20.95
CA THR A 307 6.35 -1.06 21.57
C THR A 307 5.18 -1.61 20.76
N ASN A 308 4.90 -2.91 20.91
CA ASN A 308 3.89 -3.57 20.08
C ASN A 308 2.47 -3.08 20.39
N ASP A 309 2.18 -2.71 21.63
CA ASP A 309 0.90 -2.17 22.11
C ASP A 309 0.53 -0.82 21.48
N GLN A 310 1.49 -0.11 20.89
CA GLN A 310 1.23 1.14 20.17
C GLN A 310 0.68 0.91 18.75
N THR A 311 0.78 -0.30 18.20
CA THR A 311 0.48 -0.56 16.78
C THR A 311 -0.98 -0.23 16.44
N GLU A 312 -1.94 -0.69 17.24
CA GLU A 312 -3.37 -0.43 16.98
C GLU A 312 -3.72 1.06 17.07
N PRO A 313 -3.39 1.80 18.16
CA PRO A 313 -3.62 3.25 18.23
C PRO A 313 -3.01 4.03 17.07
N LEU A 314 -1.77 3.67 16.68
CA LEU A 314 -1.08 4.32 15.57
C LEU A 314 -1.79 4.07 14.23
N LEU A 315 -2.16 2.82 13.95
CA LEU A 315 -2.91 2.49 12.74
C LEU A 315 -4.24 3.25 12.72
N THR A 316 -4.97 3.29 13.83
CA THR A 316 -6.23 4.03 13.94
C THR A 316 -6.06 5.51 13.54
N SER A 317 -4.92 6.11 13.85
CA SER A 317 -4.68 7.53 13.55
C SER A 317 -4.31 7.82 12.08
N ILE A 318 -3.75 6.87 11.32
CA ILE A 318 -3.23 7.11 9.96
C ILE A 318 -4.00 6.36 8.87
N PHE A 319 -4.67 5.27 9.22
CA PHE A 319 -5.24 4.33 8.25
C PHE A 319 -6.24 5.01 7.32
N TRP A 320 -7.18 5.78 7.87
CA TRP A 320 -8.21 6.46 7.07
C TRP A 320 -7.62 7.50 6.11
N GLN A 321 -6.65 8.30 6.59
CA GLN A 321 -5.95 9.29 5.77
C GLN A 321 -5.26 8.65 4.57
N ARG A 322 -4.77 7.42 4.73
CA ARG A 322 -4.12 6.69 3.64
C ARG A 322 -5.11 6.18 2.59
N LEU A 323 -6.41 6.07 2.88
CA LEU A 323 -7.41 5.66 1.90
C LEU A 323 -7.82 6.79 0.94
N LEU A 324 -7.48 8.03 1.28
CA LEU A 324 -7.88 9.22 0.55
C LEU A 324 -6.87 9.56 -0.54
N ASP A 325 -7.36 10.00 -1.70
CA ASP A 325 -6.51 10.46 -2.78
C ASP A 325 -5.72 11.71 -2.38
N SER A 326 -4.48 11.83 -2.88
CA SER A 326 -3.60 12.98 -2.64
C SER A 326 -4.24 14.32 -3.03
N ASP A 327 -5.08 14.32 -4.07
CA ASP A 327 -5.79 15.51 -4.57
C ASP A 327 -6.91 15.98 -3.61
N GLN A 328 -7.40 15.10 -2.72
CA GLN A 328 -8.45 15.40 -1.76
C GLN A 328 -7.90 15.91 -0.42
N LEU A 329 -6.59 15.84 -0.22
CA LEU A 329 -5.92 16.21 1.03
C LEU A 329 -4.91 17.33 0.77
N PRO A 330 -5.18 18.56 1.23
CA PRO A 330 -4.13 19.55 1.40
C PRO A 330 -2.97 18.95 2.22
N GLU A 331 -1.73 19.27 1.86
CA GLU A 331 -0.50 18.81 2.54
C GLU A 331 -0.55 18.98 4.07
N MET A 332 -1.34 19.96 4.54
CA MET A 332 -1.60 20.26 5.95
C MET A 332 -2.52 19.29 6.70
N THR A 333 -3.32 18.46 6.02
CA THR A 333 -4.26 17.54 6.69
C THR A 333 -3.54 16.35 7.31
N TYR A 334 -2.43 15.89 6.71
CA TYR A 334 -1.60 14.81 7.28
C TYR A 334 -0.94 15.19 8.61
N LEU A 335 -0.77 16.48 8.87
CA LEU A 335 -0.03 17.02 10.02
C LEU A 335 -0.93 17.34 11.22
N GLN A 336 -2.24 17.37 11.03
CA GLN A 336 -3.18 17.65 12.10
C GLN A 336 -3.50 16.35 12.85
N ALA A 337 -2.93 16.23 14.05
CA ALA A 337 -3.32 15.20 15.01
C ALA A 337 -4.72 15.51 15.54
N ASP A 338 -5.75 14.77 15.06
CA ASP A 338 -7.13 14.58 15.59
C ASP A 338 -7.91 15.79 16.20
N ASN A 339 -7.37 17.01 16.18
CA ASN A 339 -7.87 18.18 16.93
C ASN A 339 -8.53 19.24 16.04
N SER A 340 -8.63 19.04 14.72
CA SER A 340 -9.43 19.92 13.88
C SER A 340 -10.83 19.36 13.73
N ALA A 341 -11.83 20.20 14.00
CA ALA A 341 -13.26 19.90 13.91
C ALA A 341 -13.76 19.60 12.47
N LYS A 342 -12.86 19.23 11.54
CA LYS A 342 -13.21 18.84 10.18
C LYS A 342 -13.26 17.32 10.10
N SER A 343 -14.44 16.77 9.82
CA SER A 343 -14.58 15.34 9.53
C SER A 343 -13.75 15.00 8.31
N GLU A 344 -12.89 13.98 8.42
CA GLU A 344 -12.21 13.42 7.26
C GLU A 344 -13.24 12.98 6.21
N PRO A 345 -12.97 13.16 4.91
CA PRO A 345 -13.93 12.84 3.86
C PRO A 345 -14.27 11.34 3.84
N ALA A 346 -15.46 11.05 3.33
CA ALA A 346 -15.94 9.68 3.15
C ALA A 346 -15.21 8.98 1.99
N VAL A 347 -15.07 7.67 2.10
CA VAL A 347 -14.38 6.80 1.13
C VAL A 347 -15.42 5.90 0.46
N SER A 348 -15.28 5.63 -0.83
CA SER A 348 -16.19 4.71 -1.53
C SER A 348 -16.07 3.27 -1.03
N TRP A 349 -17.19 2.56 -0.95
CA TRP A 349 -17.27 1.18 -0.51
C TRP A 349 -16.39 0.28 -1.35
N ARG A 350 -16.26 0.54 -2.65
CA ARG A 350 -15.30 -0.13 -3.53
C ARG A 350 -13.89 -0.21 -2.95
N ILE A 351 -13.39 0.91 -2.42
CA ILE A 351 -12.05 1.00 -1.83
C ILE A 351 -12.03 0.24 -0.50
N VAL A 352 -13.00 0.51 0.37
CA VAL A 352 -13.09 -0.14 1.70
C VAL A 352 -13.19 -1.67 1.56
N GLN A 353 -13.97 -2.16 0.60
CA GLN A 353 -14.15 -3.58 0.31
C GLN A 353 -12.83 -4.25 -0.07
N GLU A 354 -12.03 -3.66 -0.95
CA GLU A 354 -10.75 -4.22 -1.36
C GLU A 354 -9.72 -4.20 -0.23
N VAL A 355 -9.76 -3.15 0.59
CA VAL A 355 -8.97 -3.03 1.80
C VAL A 355 -9.32 -4.13 2.80
N LEU A 356 -10.60 -4.33 3.09
CA LEU A 356 -11.07 -5.41 3.97
C LEU A 356 -10.67 -6.78 3.41
N ARG A 357 -10.83 -7.00 2.10
CA ARG A 357 -10.47 -8.25 1.42
C ARG A 357 -9.03 -8.65 1.64
N ASN A 358 -8.12 -7.69 1.57
CA ASN A 358 -6.69 -7.94 1.59
C ASN A 358 -6.02 -7.56 2.91
N PHE A 359 -6.76 -7.10 3.92
CA PHE A 359 -6.17 -6.59 5.16
C PHE A 359 -5.25 -7.61 5.83
N VAL A 360 -5.74 -8.82 6.09
CA VAL A 360 -4.96 -9.90 6.73
C VAL A 360 -3.71 -10.25 5.91
N LYS A 361 -3.88 -10.40 4.58
CA LYS A 361 -2.81 -10.72 3.63
C LYS A 361 -1.75 -9.63 3.54
N ALA A 362 -2.14 -8.36 3.61
CA ALA A 362 -1.22 -7.23 3.59
C ALA A 362 -0.34 -7.20 4.85
N GLN A 363 -0.93 -7.49 6.02
CA GLN A 363 -0.19 -7.62 7.28
C GLN A 363 0.70 -8.85 7.31
N TYR A 364 0.23 -9.97 6.74
CA TYR A 364 0.94 -11.23 6.72
C TYR A 364 0.88 -11.89 5.34
N PRO A 365 1.91 -11.73 4.49
CA PRO A 365 1.87 -12.11 3.07
C PRO A 365 1.56 -13.58 2.76
N LEU A 366 1.77 -14.47 3.74
CA LEU A 366 1.45 -15.90 3.63
C LEU A 366 -0.04 -16.20 3.84
N ALA A 367 -0.84 -15.23 4.30
CA ALA A 367 -2.27 -15.39 4.47
C ALA A 367 -3.00 -15.26 3.12
N ARG A 368 -4.12 -15.96 2.98
CA ARG A 368 -5.04 -15.77 1.87
C ARG A 368 -5.82 -14.46 2.00
N SER A 369 -6.36 -13.98 0.89
CA SER A 369 -7.37 -12.92 0.89
C SER A 369 -8.73 -13.48 1.36
N LEU A 370 -9.62 -12.58 1.78
CA LEU A 370 -10.98 -12.96 2.15
C LEU A 370 -11.82 -13.29 0.92
N ASP A 371 -12.64 -14.34 1.05
CA ASP A 371 -13.62 -14.73 0.04
C ASP A 371 -14.85 -13.82 0.08
N VAL A 372 -15.72 -13.96 -0.93
CA VAL A 372 -16.94 -13.16 -1.05
C VAL A 372 -17.88 -13.33 0.15
N ASP A 373 -18.04 -14.56 0.66
CA ASP A 373 -18.91 -14.83 1.82
C ASP A 373 -18.39 -14.16 3.11
N GLU A 374 -17.06 -14.12 3.28
CA GLU A 374 -16.42 -13.43 4.40
C GLU A 374 -16.58 -11.91 4.28
N LEU A 375 -16.50 -11.37 3.05
CA LEU A 375 -16.77 -9.96 2.79
C LEU A 375 -18.21 -9.58 3.03
N LEU A 376 -19.17 -10.43 2.65
CA LEU A 376 -20.59 -10.23 2.95
C LEU A 376 -20.85 -10.21 4.45
N HIS A 377 -20.11 -11.02 5.22
CA HIS A 377 -20.16 -10.98 6.69
C HIS A 377 -19.68 -9.63 7.25
N LEU A 378 -18.51 -9.15 6.83
CA LEU A 378 -17.98 -7.85 7.27
C LEU A 378 -18.88 -6.68 6.80
N GLN A 379 -19.43 -6.78 5.59
CA GLN A 379 -20.43 -5.84 5.05
C GLN A 379 -21.65 -5.77 5.96
N CYS A 380 -22.17 -6.91 6.43
CA CYS A 380 -23.27 -6.93 7.39
C CYS A 380 -22.90 -6.25 8.70
N MET A 381 -21.70 -6.49 9.23
CA MET A 381 -21.24 -5.84 10.47
C MET A 381 -21.14 -4.31 10.30
N LEU A 382 -20.74 -3.83 9.12
CA LEU A 382 -20.59 -2.41 8.81
C LEU A 382 -21.93 -1.69 8.62
N PHE A 383 -22.85 -2.27 7.85
CA PHE A 383 -24.07 -1.59 7.43
C PHE A 383 -25.30 -1.88 8.31
N LEU A 384 -25.28 -2.93 9.15
CA LEU A 384 -26.39 -3.19 10.08
C LEU A 384 -26.73 -1.98 10.96
N PRO A 385 -25.75 -1.23 11.53
CA PRO A 385 -26.06 0.00 12.26
C PRO A 385 -26.86 1.04 11.47
N ARG A 386 -26.69 1.16 10.14
CA ARG A 386 -27.52 2.05 9.31
C ARG A 386 -28.98 1.60 9.30
N ILE A 387 -29.21 0.30 9.18
CA ILE A 387 -30.57 -0.28 9.21
C ILE A 387 -31.21 -0.06 10.58
N SER A 388 -30.46 -0.30 11.67
CA SER A 388 -30.95 -0.11 13.04
C SER A 388 -31.37 1.34 13.32
N LYS A 389 -30.67 2.32 12.73
CA LYS A 389 -31.00 3.75 12.85
C LYS A 389 -32.31 4.16 12.17
N CYS A 390 -32.80 3.38 11.20
CA CYS A 390 -34.08 3.66 10.52
C CYS A 390 -35.31 3.34 11.38
N HIS A 391 -35.17 2.76 12.58
CA HIS A 391 -36.26 2.50 13.54
C HIS A 391 -37.53 1.82 12.94
N HIS A 392 -37.36 0.95 11.95
CA HIS A 392 -38.45 0.31 11.21
C HIS A 392 -39.35 1.25 10.39
N ASN A 393 -38.86 2.44 10.03
CA ASN A 393 -39.52 3.33 9.07
C ASN A 393 -39.31 2.80 7.65
N ASP A 394 -40.37 2.26 7.03
CA ASP A 394 -40.31 1.67 5.68
C ASP A 394 -39.80 2.65 4.61
N THR A 395 -40.10 3.95 4.72
CA THR A 395 -39.62 4.95 3.73
C THR A 395 -38.12 5.16 3.82
N GLU A 396 -37.57 5.23 5.03
CA GLU A 396 -36.13 5.34 5.25
C GLU A 396 -35.40 4.05 4.86
N LEU A 397 -36.02 2.90 5.13
CA LEU A 397 -35.49 1.59 4.75
C LEU A 397 -35.44 1.42 3.23
N ASP A 398 -36.47 1.85 2.50
CA ASP A 398 -36.47 1.82 1.03
C ASP A 398 -35.44 2.79 0.44
N ALA A 399 -35.27 3.98 1.05
CA ALA A 399 -34.22 4.92 0.66
C ALA A 399 -32.81 4.34 0.87
N LEU A 400 -32.58 3.70 2.02
CA LEU A 400 -31.32 3.02 2.33
C LEU A 400 -31.09 1.82 1.41
N GLU A 401 -32.13 1.06 1.08
CA GLU A 401 -32.05 -0.03 0.11
C GLU A 401 -31.62 0.47 -1.28
N PHE A 402 -32.22 1.57 -1.73
CA PHE A 402 -31.84 2.21 -2.99
C PHE A 402 -30.40 2.73 -2.95
N GLU A 403 -29.97 3.34 -1.86
CA GLU A 403 -28.58 3.80 -1.69
C GLU A 403 -27.59 2.63 -1.82
N LEU A 404 -27.84 1.55 -1.07
CA LEU A 404 -26.96 0.39 -0.94
C LEU A 404 -26.94 -0.49 -2.20
N PHE A 405 -28.07 -0.68 -2.87
CA PHE A 405 -28.19 -1.67 -3.95
C PHE A 405 -28.61 -1.08 -5.30
N LYS A 406 -28.87 0.24 -5.37
CA LYS A 406 -29.39 0.96 -6.55
C LYS A 406 -30.74 0.47 -7.05
N ASN A 407 -31.44 -0.32 -6.24
CA ASN A 407 -32.78 -0.78 -6.51
C ASN A 407 -33.52 -1.15 -5.22
N VAL A 408 -34.84 -0.94 -5.23
CA VAL A 408 -35.76 -1.40 -4.20
C VAL A 408 -36.55 -2.57 -4.79
N ARG A 409 -36.53 -3.72 -4.13
CA ARG A 409 -37.26 -4.91 -4.60
C ARG A 409 -38.31 -5.33 -3.57
N PRO A 410 -39.51 -5.77 -4.02
CA PRO A 410 -40.43 -6.49 -3.15
C PRO A 410 -39.85 -7.87 -2.86
N ASP A 411 -39.98 -8.33 -1.63
CA ASP A 411 -39.59 -9.68 -1.19
C ASP A 411 -40.83 -10.34 -0.58
N ALA A 412 -41.14 -11.55 -1.05
CA ALA A 412 -42.33 -12.30 -0.63
C ALA A 412 -42.15 -12.94 0.75
N GLU A 413 -40.92 -13.17 1.19
CA GLU A 413 -40.59 -13.87 2.44
C GLU A 413 -40.24 -12.91 3.57
N CYS A 414 -39.73 -11.71 3.26
CA CYS A 414 -39.22 -10.76 4.25
C CYS A 414 -39.68 -9.33 3.97
N SER A 415 -40.04 -8.58 5.02
CA SER A 415 -40.41 -7.16 4.94
C SER A 415 -39.49 -6.27 5.79
N GLY A 416 -39.51 -4.96 5.51
CA GLY A 416 -38.80 -3.92 6.26
C GLY A 416 -37.31 -4.22 6.47
N ALA A 417 -36.84 -4.04 7.72
CA ALA A 417 -35.44 -4.25 8.09
C ALA A 417 -34.95 -5.68 7.81
N MET A 418 -35.81 -6.70 7.97
CA MET A 418 -35.42 -8.10 7.77
C MET A 418 -35.09 -8.38 6.30
N LYS A 419 -35.84 -7.77 5.37
CA LYS A 419 -35.55 -7.81 3.92
C LYS A 419 -34.16 -7.29 3.63
N LEU A 420 -33.86 -6.08 4.12
CA LEU A 420 -32.59 -5.42 3.85
C LEU A 420 -31.39 -6.15 4.46
N ILE A 421 -31.54 -6.68 5.68
CA ILE A 421 -30.51 -7.51 6.32
C ILE A 421 -30.26 -8.80 5.53
N ASN A 422 -31.30 -9.42 4.96
CA ASN A 422 -31.13 -10.61 4.13
C ASN A 422 -30.43 -10.30 2.80
N ARG A 423 -30.70 -9.14 2.19
CA ARG A 423 -29.98 -8.68 1.00
C ARG A 423 -28.50 -8.42 1.29
N LEU A 424 -28.17 -7.73 2.38
CA LEU A 424 -26.78 -7.49 2.81
C LEU A 424 -25.94 -8.76 2.96
N ARG A 425 -26.57 -9.90 3.23
CA ARG A 425 -25.90 -11.21 3.38
C ARG A 425 -25.66 -11.95 2.07
N ARG A 426 -26.30 -11.54 0.98
CA ARG A 426 -26.34 -12.27 -0.29
C ARG A 426 -25.80 -11.45 -1.44
N GLU A 427 -25.96 -10.15 -1.38
CA GLU A 427 -25.63 -9.20 -2.43
C GLU A 427 -24.55 -8.24 -1.92
N ILE A 428 -23.54 -8.00 -2.76
CA ILE A 428 -22.53 -6.98 -2.49
C ILE A 428 -23.17 -5.60 -2.69
N VAL A 429 -22.94 -4.71 -1.73
CA VAL A 429 -23.36 -3.30 -1.78
C VAL A 429 -22.66 -2.59 -2.95
N ALA A 430 -23.33 -1.62 -3.55
CA ALA A 430 -22.82 -0.88 -4.69
C ALA A 430 -21.49 -0.16 -4.39
N ASP A 431 -20.58 -0.21 -5.36
CA ASP A 431 -19.21 0.31 -5.27
C ASP A 431 -19.12 1.79 -4.83
N ASP A 432 -20.09 2.61 -5.22
CA ASP A 432 -20.12 4.07 -5.06
C ASP A 432 -20.71 4.53 -3.72
N VAL A 433 -21.18 3.61 -2.86
CA VAL A 433 -21.68 3.94 -1.52
C VAL A 433 -20.55 4.56 -0.70
N LEU A 434 -20.80 5.70 -0.06
CA LEU A 434 -19.79 6.40 0.74
C LEU A 434 -19.80 5.92 2.19
N ILE A 435 -18.61 5.67 2.74
CA ILE A 435 -18.36 5.21 4.11
C ILE A 435 -17.59 6.30 4.84
N GLU A 436 -18.04 6.67 6.02
CA GLU A 436 -17.32 7.62 6.87
C GLU A 436 -16.35 6.90 7.82
N LYS A 437 -15.28 7.59 8.23
CA LYS A 437 -14.29 7.07 9.21
C LYS A 437 -14.96 6.49 10.45
N ARG A 438 -15.99 7.20 10.95
CA ARG A 438 -16.69 6.81 12.17
C ARG A 438 -17.33 5.42 12.03
N GLU A 439 -17.95 5.13 10.89
CA GLU A 439 -18.66 3.87 10.67
C GLU A 439 -17.74 2.65 10.70
N LEU A 440 -16.55 2.76 10.11
CA LEU A 440 -15.59 1.66 10.09
C LEU A 440 -14.80 1.54 11.40
N MET A 441 -14.36 2.68 11.96
CA MET A 441 -13.30 2.70 12.97
C MET A 441 -13.77 3.05 14.38
N GLN A 442 -14.86 3.80 14.55
CA GLN A 442 -15.27 4.41 15.83
C GLN A 442 -16.59 3.85 16.36
N ASP A 443 -17.62 3.84 15.51
CA ASP A 443 -18.96 3.36 15.80
C ASP A 443 -18.92 1.89 16.22
N LYS A 444 -19.76 1.56 17.19
CA LYS A 444 -19.88 0.20 17.71
C LYS A 444 -20.71 -0.66 16.76
N CYS A 445 -20.29 -1.91 16.59
CA CYS A 445 -21.07 -2.87 15.81
C CYS A 445 -22.36 -3.24 16.54
N VAL A 446 -23.37 -3.67 15.78
CA VAL A 446 -24.59 -4.30 16.32
C VAL A 446 -24.47 -5.81 16.14
N SER A 447 -24.86 -6.57 17.17
CA SER A 447 -24.84 -8.03 17.19
C SER A 447 -25.64 -8.60 16.02
N LEU A 448 -25.01 -9.45 15.20
CA LEU A 448 -25.67 -10.11 14.08
C LEU A 448 -26.63 -11.25 14.51
N ALA A 449 -26.50 -11.71 15.77
CA ALA A 449 -27.32 -12.76 16.35
C ALA A 449 -28.73 -12.26 16.68
N ASP A 450 -28.82 -11.18 17.45
CA ASP A 450 -30.08 -10.58 17.91
C ASP A 450 -30.47 -9.30 17.14
N GLN A 451 -29.57 -8.76 16.31
CA GLN A 451 -29.77 -7.59 15.46
C GLN A 451 -30.11 -6.30 16.22
N THR A 452 -29.87 -6.27 17.54
CA THR A 452 -30.32 -5.21 18.44
C THR A 452 -29.26 -4.78 19.45
N THR A 453 -28.44 -5.71 19.95
CA THR A 453 -27.43 -5.41 20.98
C THR A 453 -26.25 -4.67 20.39
N GLU A 454 -25.94 -3.48 20.91
CA GLU A 454 -24.69 -2.78 20.61
C GLU A 454 -23.48 -3.48 21.27
N LEU A 455 -22.45 -3.73 20.48
CA LEU A 455 -21.25 -4.44 20.90
C LEU A 455 -20.19 -3.49 21.48
N ARG A 456 -19.22 -4.04 22.21
CA ARG A 456 -18.18 -3.22 22.86
C ARG A 456 -17.06 -2.77 21.92
N HIS A 457 -17.04 -3.26 20.69
CA HIS A 457 -15.99 -2.99 19.70
C HIS A 457 -16.54 -2.42 18.39
N SER A 458 -15.70 -1.68 17.67
CA SER A 458 -15.95 -1.33 16.27
C SER A 458 -15.55 -2.47 15.32
N LEU A 459 -15.90 -2.36 14.04
CA LEU A 459 -15.49 -3.33 13.02
C LEU A 459 -13.96 -3.35 12.86
N TRP A 460 -13.33 -2.19 12.88
CA TRP A 460 -11.87 -2.05 12.86
C TRP A 460 -11.20 -2.82 14.00
N GLN A 461 -11.66 -2.63 15.24
CA GLN A 461 -11.12 -3.31 16.41
C GLN A 461 -11.27 -4.83 16.28
N TRP A 462 -12.46 -5.29 15.87
CA TRP A 462 -12.72 -6.72 15.67
C TRP A 462 -11.77 -7.34 14.63
N MET A 463 -11.62 -6.69 13.46
CA MET A 463 -10.78 -7.16 12.37
C MET A 463 -9.30 -7.15 12.76
N TYR A 464 -8.83 -6.10 13.44
CA TYR A 464 -7.46 -6.02 13.92
C TYR A 464 -7.13 -7.18 14.87
N ARG A 465 -8.00 -7.44 15.86
CA ARG A 465 -7.82 -8.54 16.81
C ARG A 465 -7.90 -9.92 16.16
N ALA A 466 -8.82 -10.12 15.22
CA ALA A 466 -8.86 -11.36 14.43
C ALA A 466 -7.55 -11.57 13.64
N THR A 467 -6.99 -10.50 13.07
CA THR A 467 -5.70 -10.54 12.37
C THR A 467 -4.54 -10.88 13.31
N GLU A 468 -4.50 -10.33 14.52
CA GLU A 468 -3.50 -10.70 15.54
C GLU A 468 -3.56 -12.19 15.90
N MET A 469 -4.76 -12.75 16.02
CA MET A 469 -4.95 -14.19 16.25
C MET A 469 -4.45 -15.03 15.08
N ILE A 470 -4.73 -14.63 13.84
CA ILE A 470 -4.25 -15.33 12.63
C ILE A 470 -2.73 -15.33 12.55
N MET A 471 -2.10 -14.18 12.87
CA MET A 471 -0.65 -14.03 12.89
C MET A 471 0.03 -14.73 14.07
N ASP A 472 -0.74 -15.28 15.01
CA ASP A 472 -0.24 -15.96 16.21
C ASP A 472 0.70 -15.07 17.06
N VAL A 473 0.38 -13.77 17.13
CA VAL A 473 1.15 -12.81 17.94
C VAL A 473 0.77 -13.01 19.40
N GLY A 474 1.44 -13.95 20.09
CA GLY A 474 1.44 -14.01 21.55
C GLY A 474 0.97 -15.30 22.22
N HIS A 475 0.64 -16.38 21.50
CA HIS A 475 0.36 -17.65 22.18
C HIS A 475 1.63 -18.45 22.44
N LYS A 476 1.98 -18.62 23.73
CA LYS A 476 3.06 -19.53 24.17
C LYS A 476 2.84 -21.01 23.81
N LEU A 477 1.64 -21.36 23.35
CA LEU A 477 1.19 -22.73 23.11
C LEU A 477 1.21 -23.14 21.63
N CYS A 478 1.32 -22.17 20.71
CA CYS A 478 1.57 -22.44 19.30
C CYS A 478 3.02 -22.05 19.01
N PRO A 479 3.94 -23.00 18.76
CA PRO A 479 5.30 -22.64 18.41
C PRO A 479 5.28 -21.97 17.04
N SER A 480 5.59 -20.66 17.01
CA SER A 480 5.81 -19.92 15.78
C SER A 480 6.72 -20.73 14.83
N PRO A 481 6.39 -20.83 13.53
CA PRO A 481 7.21 -21.53 12.54
C PRO A 481 8.68 -21.08 12.54
N ALA A 482 8.91 -19.80 12.87
CA ALA A 482 10.25 -19.20 12.97
C ALA A 482 11.12 -19.80 14.10
N THR A 483 10.50 -20.38 15.14
CA THR A 483 11.19 -21.04 16.25
C THR A 483 11.71 -22.42 15.85
N PHE A 484 11.07 -23.07 14.87
CA PHE A 484 11.38 -24.44 14.46
C PHE A 484 12.49 -24.51 13.41
N GLU A 485 12.56 -23.55 12.47
CA GLU A 485 13.69 -23.45 11.52
C GLU A 485 15.04 -23.36 12.25
N LYS A 486 15.11 -22.66 13.40
CA LYS A 486 16.31 -22.58 14.24
C LYS A 486 16.71 -23.94 14.84
N LYS A 487 15.74 -24.79 15.23
CA LYS A 487 16.03 -26.13 15.76
C LYS A 487 16.46 -27.13 14.67
N CYS A 488 15.87 -27.07 13.47
CA CYS A 488 16.26 -27.94 12.37
C CYS A 488 17.61 -27.55 11.74
N LYS A 489 17.93 -26.25 11.64
CA LYS A 489 19.21 -25.78 11.05
C LYS A 489 20.42 -25.88 11.98
N GLN A 490 20.23 -25.96 13.30
CA GLN A 490 21.33 -26.08 14.29
C GLN A 490 21.44 -27.45 14.98
N GLY A 491 20.65 -28.45 14.58
CA GLY A 491 20.43 -29.68 15.35
C GLY A 491 20.91 -30.98 14.72
N ALA A 492 21.99 -31.00 13.95
CA ALA A 492 22.65 -32.27 13.59
C ALA A 492 23.41 -32.84 14.81
N LYS A 493 22.65 -33.37 15.79
CA LYS A 493 23.02 -34.29 16.90
C LYS A 493 21.98 -34.19 18.02
N ALA A 494 20.73 -34.54 17.75
CA ALA A 494 19.79 -34.87 18.81
C ALA A 494 18.97 -36.10 18.39
N LYS A 495 18.95 -37.08 19.28
CA LYS A 495 18.27 -38.38 19.20
C LYS A 495 16.91 -38.23 18.52
N LYS A 496 16.66 -39.01 17.46
CA LYS A 496 15.36 -39.12 16.77
C LYS A 496 14.24 -39.22 17.82
N GLN A 497 13.47 -38.15 18.01
CA GLN A 497 12.12 -38.28 18.52
C GLN A 497 11.25 -38.65 17.33
N SER A 498 10.79 -39.89 17.32
CA SER A 498 9.79 -40.42 16.41
C SER A 498 8.42 -39.84 16.77
N THR A 499 8.16 -38.64 16.25
CA THR A 499 6.80 -38.16 15.97
C THR A 499 6.86 -37.69 14.53
N SER A 500 5.99 -38.26 13.71
CA SER A 500 5.91 -37.98 12.28
C SER A 500 5.84 -36.47 12.03
N CYS A 501 6.56 -36.05 11.01
CA CYS A 501 6.79 -34.67 10.60
C CYS A 501 5.59 -34.11 9.83
N ASP A 502 4.37 -34.45 10.24
CA ASP A 502 3.13 -34.06 9.57
C ASP A 502 2.56 -32.81 10.27
N ASP A 503 2.70 -31.66 9.59
CA ASP A 503 1.93 -30.43 9.73
C ASP A 503 1.45 -30.01 11.12
N TYR A 504 2.27 -29.23 11.84
CA TYR A 504 1.76 -28.43 12.96
C TYR A 504 0.71 -27.44 12.42
N GLN A 505 -0.55 -27.62 12.81
CA GLN A 505 -1.62 -26.68 12.49
C GLN A 505 -1.40 -25.37 13.25
N THR A 506 -1.13 -24.30 12.51
CA THR A 506 -1.05 -22.92 13.02
C THR A 506 -2.38 -22.21 12.78
N MET A 507 -2.64 -21.11 13.49
CA MET A 507 -3.82 -20.28 13.20
C MET A 507 -3.84 -19.81 11.73
N LEU A 508 -2.66 -19.50 11.18
CA LEU A 508 -2.51 -19.22 9.76
C LEU A 508 -2.94 -20.40 8.87
N SER A 509 -2.45 -21.61 9.13
CA SER A 509 -2.79 -22.76 8.27
C SER A 509 -4.29 -23.07 8.37
N LEU A 510 -4.88 -22.99 9.56
CA LEU A 510 -6.33 -23.16 9.75
C LEU A 510 -7.13 -22.09 9.01
N PHE A 511 -6.68 -20.84 9.04
CA PHE A 511 -7.30 -19.74 8.29
C PHE A 511 -7.18 -19.94 6.77
N ASN A 512 -5.98 -20.27 6.27
CA ASN A 512 -5.72 -20.51 4.86
C ASN A 512 -6.50 -21.72 4.32
N SER A 513 -6.65 -22.77 5.12
CA SER A 513 -7.46 -23.94 4.79
C SER A 513 -8.97 -23.74 5.01
N ARG A 514 -9.41 -22.54 5.42
CA ARG A 514 -10.82 -22.20 5.70
C ARG A 514 -11.47 -23.03 6.82
N ILE A 515 -10.66 -23.67 7.67
CA ILE A 515 -11.13 -24.40 8.85
C ILE A 515 -11.62 -23.40 9.91
N ILE A 516 -10.91 -22.26 10.02
CA ILE A 516 -11.38 -21.08 10.77
C ILE A 516 -11.59 -19.97 9.75
N THR A 517 -12.75 -19.34 9.77
CA THR A 517 -13.15 -18.35 8.76
C THR A 517 -14.00 -17.23 9.36
N PHE A 518 -14.13 -16.12 8.63
CA PHE A 518 -15.01 -15.03 9.02
C PHE A 518 -16.44 -15.39 8.63
N SER A 519 -17.28 -15.68 9.62
CA SER A 519 -18.65 -16.11 9.35
C SER A 519 -19.58 -15.77 10.50
N GLY A 520 -20.77 -15.28 10.15
CA GLY A 520 -21.79 -14.93 11.11
C GLY A 520 -22.57 -16.13 11.63
N VAL A 521 -23.19 -15.97 12.80
CA VAL A 521 -23.98 -17.02 13.45
C VAL A 521 -25.11 -17.59 12.56
N LYS A 522 -25.71 -16.77 11.69
CA LYS A 522 -26.77 -17.25 10.79
C LYS A 522 -26.25 -18.11 9.64
N SER A 523 -24.98 -17.97 9.26
CA SER A 523 -24.32 -18.86 8.30
C SER A 523 -24.11 -20.26 8.89
N VAL A 524 -23.82 -20.36 10.19
CA VAL A 524 -23.75 -21.64 10.91
C VAL A 524 -25.05 -22.43 10.77
N LEU A 525 -26.19 -21.77 11.02
CA LEU A 525 -27.51 -22.40 10.89
C LEU A 525 -27.77 -22.92 9.47
N LYS A 526 -27.37 -22.16 8.45
CA LYS A 526 -27.48 -22.58 7.05
C LYS A 526 -26.63 -23.82 6.77
N VAL A 527 -25.36 -23.82 7.20
CA VAL A 527 -24.43 -24.94 7.00
C VAL A 527 -24.97 -26.21 7.66
N PHE A 528 -25.41 -26.14 8.91
CA PHE A 528 -25.94 -27.31 9.61
C PHE A 528 -27.27 -27.81 9.04
N LYS A 529 -28.16 -26.93 8.56
CA LYS A 529 -29.37 -27.36 7.83
C LYS A 529 -29.02 -28.08 6.53
N THR A 530 -28.07 -27.58 5.76
CA THR A 530 -27.61 -28.24 4.53
C THR A 530 -26.95 -29.58 4.82
N LEU A 531 -26.11 -29.64 5.86
CA LEU A 531 -25.49 -30.89 6.32
C LEU A 531 -26.54 -31.91 6.73
N HIS A 532 -27.52 -31.52 7.54
CA HIS A 532 -28.61 -32.39 7.97
C HIS A 532 -29.43 -32.92 6.79
N ALA A 533 -29.78 -32.05 5.82
CA ALA A 533 -30.49 -32.49 4.61
C ALA A 533 -29.68 -33.51 3.79
N ASN A 534 -28.35 -33.32 3.70
CA ASN A 534 -27.46 -34.26 3.04
C ASN A 534 -27.31 -35.57 3.82
N ASP A 535 -27.23 -35.51 5.14
CA ASP A 535 -27.17 -36.67 6.03
C ASP A 535 -28.44 -37.52 5.91
N LEU A 536 -29.63 -36.89 5.91
CA LEU A 536 -30.90 -37.57 5.66
C LEU A 536 -30.93 -38.25 4.29
N LYS A 537 -30.45 -37.57 3.24
CA LYS A 537 -30.43 -38.11 1.87
C LYS A 537 -29.49 -39.31 1.73
N ASN A 538 -28.34 -39.27 2.41
CA ASN A 538 -27.29 -40.28 2.27
C ASN A 538 -27.23 -41.29 3.43
N LYS A 539 -28.14 -41.18 4.41
CA LYS A 539 -28.19 -41.99 5.64
C LYS A 539 -26.89 -41.92 6.45
N TYR A 540 -26.31 -40.73 6.55
CA TYR A 540 -25.18 -40.45 7.43
C TYR A 540 -25.66 -39.80 8.73
N LEU A 541 -24.79 -39.82 9.74
CA LEU A 541 -24.99 -39.11 11.00
C LEU A 541 -23.71 -38.32 11.30
N THR A 542 -23.56 -37.18 10.64
CA THR A 542 -22.30 -36.42 10.67
C THR A 542 -22.29 -35.49 11.87
N LYS A 543 -21.39 -35.73 12.82
CA LYS A 543 -21.05 -34.76 13.87
C LYS A 543 -19.98 -33.81 13.33
N THR A 544 -20.27 -32.52 13.34
CA THR A 544 -19.49 -31.45 12.72
C THR A 544 -19.38 -30.27 13.67
N ILE A 545 -18.18 -29.69 13.67
CA ILE A 545 -17.87 -28.46 14.40
C ILE A 545 -17.54 -27.40 13.38
N MET A 546 -18.19 -26.24 13.49
CA MET A 546 -17.80 -25.05 12.75
C MET A 546 -17.07 -24.09 13.70
N ILE A 547 -15.85 -23.72 13.33
CA ILE A 547 -15.02 -22.79 14.09
C ILE A 547 -15.00 -21.45 13.35
N ARG A 548 -15.35 -20.38 14.06
CA ARG A 548 -15.42 -19.02 13.50
C ARG A 548 -14.88 -18.00 14.48
N PHE A 549 -14.50 -16.83 13.99
CA PHE A 549 -14.24 -15.69 14.87
C PHE A 549 -15.57 -15.23 15.50
N CYS A 550 -15.56 -14.96 16.80
CA CYS A 550 -16.76 -14.58 17.55
C CYS A 550 -17.12 -13.13 17.22
N ASP A 551 -18.36 -12.89 16.77
CA ASP A 551 -18.82 -11.55 16.40
C ASP A 551 -19.02 -10.67 17.65
N GLU A 552 -19.43 -11.28 18.75
CA GLU A 552 -19.83 -10.62 20.00
C GLU A 552 -18.64 -10.20 20.86
N ASN A 553 -17.53 -10.95 20.77
CA ASN A 553 -16.31 -10.71 21.53
C ASN A 553 -15.11 -10.72 20.59
N ALA A 554 -14.53 -9.54 20.34
CA ALA A 554 -13.25 -9.43 19.64
C ALA A 554 -12.17 -10.30 20.32
N ALA A 555 -11.25 -10.83 19.51
CA ALA A 555 -10.17 -11.74 19.94
C ALA A 555 -10.62 -13.13 20.46
N HIS A 556 -11.85 -13.57 20.16
CA HIS A 556 -12.35 -14.89 20.57
C HIS A 556 -12.74 -15.76 19.37
N LEU A 557 -12.68 -17.08 19.56
CA LEU A 557 -13.27 -18.07 18.65
C LEU A 557 -14.59 -18.59 19.22
N SER A 558 -15.56 -18.79 18.35
CA SER A 558 -16.82 -19.47 18.64
C SER A 558 -16.77 -20.86 18.00
N PHE A 559 -17.16 -21.86 18.80
CA PHE A 559 -17.35 -23.23 18.34
C PHE A 559 -18.85 -23.51 18.28
N ALA A 560 -19.34 -23.83 17.09
CA ALA A 560 -20.70 -24.29 16.90
C ALA A 560 -20.69 -25.79 16.62
N PHE A 561 -21.58 -26.51 17.28
CA PHE A 561 -21.71 -27.95 17.18
C PHE A 561 -23.08 -28.27 16.58
N ASN A 562 -23.15 -29.21 15.64
CA ASN A 562 -24.41 -29.88 15.38
C ASN A 562 -24.51 -31.08 16.35
N ASN A 563 -25.69 -31.30 16.92
CA ASN A 563 -25.95 -32.48 17.73
C ASN A 563 -27.04 -33.29 17.03
N PRO A 564 -26.67 -34.26 16.16
CA PRO A 564 -27.65 -35.03 15.39
C PRO A 564 -28.37 -36.11 16.22
N ASP A 565 -27.98 -36.30 17.49
CA ASP A 565 -28.60 -37.26 18.42
C ASP A 565 -29.81 -36.67 19.18
N GLU A 566 -30.09 -35.38 19.01
CA GLU A 566 -31.34 -34.68 19.40
C GLU A 566 -32.14 -34.31 18.14
#